data_AF-A0A124I2I4-F1
#
_entry.id   AF-A0A124I2I4-F1
#
_cell.length_a   1.000
_cell.length_b   1.000
_cell.length_c   1.000
_cell.angle_alpha   90.00
_cell.angle_beta   90.00
_cell.angle_gamma   90.00
#
_symmetry.space_group_name_H-M   'P 1'
#
loop_
_entity.id
_entity.type
_entity.pdbx_description
1 polymer ?
#
loop_
_entity_poly.entity_id
_entity_poly.type
_entity_poly.pdbx_seq_one_letter_code
_entity_poly.pdbx_strand_id
1 'polypeptide(L)'
;MPTAILTGQPVPGSSIEGDLRSLGFDVRLADGSADTEALLAAVPAQDRVAVVDARFVGHLHALRLGLTDPRFPLAAIPGALTAQPAGRPALTRALARENSASGGTALVVDSLADRVVTGLDADGEGVHRPELGSLVAEVPADPQARNEARQAVASVDDEAVRLKSAVKARDGFFTTFLISPYSRYIARWCARRGLTPNQVTTASLITALIAAGCAATGTRGGFVAAGVLLIASFVLDCTDGQLARYSLQYSTLGAWLDATFDRIKEYAYYAGLALGAARGGGSDDVWALALGAMILQTCRHVVDFSFNEANHDATANTSPTAALSDKLDSVGWTVWVRRMIVLPIGERWAMIAVLTAATTPRITFYALIAGCAFAATYTTAGRVLRSVTRKARRTDRAAQALADLTDSGPLAQGVARVVRGKGGHLAPLSAAVGVVLVVAGSWLWGPGWWTVLMAGAYVLASAEAVSRPLKGALDWLVPPLFRAGEYLTVLILAAKSGVNGALPAAFGLVAAVAYHHYDTVYRIRGNAGAPPAWLVRAVGGQEGRTLLVAVLAALLTAPQFEVALTVLAVAVALVVLVESIRFWVSAGAPAVHDEGEPA
;
A
#
# COMPACT_ATOMS: atom_id res chain seq x y z
N MET A 1 23.57 19.11 -8.74
CA MET A 1 23.11 18.25 -9.85
C MET A 1 23.77 16.89 -9.70
N PRO A 2 23.07 15.78 -10.02
CA PRO A 2 23.66 14.44 -9.98
C PRO A 2 24.94 14.36 -10.81
N THR A 3 25.99 13.73 -10.29
CA THR A 3 27.29 13.60 -10.98
C THR A 3 27.64 12.12 -11.17
N ALA A 4 28.04 11.72 -12.37
CA ALA A 4 28.60 10.41 -12.67
C ALA A 4 30.11 10.53 -12.91
N ILE A 5 30.89 9.81 -12.13
CA ILE A 5 32.35 9.72 -12.24
C ILE A 5 32.66 8.45 -13.04
N LEU A 6 33.13 8.64 -14.27
CA LEU A 6 33.57 7.58 -15.16
C LEU A 6 35.02 7.22 -14.85
N THR A 7 35.25 5.96 -14.47
CA THR A 7 36.55 5.47 -14.00
C THR A 7 37.20 4.61 -15.07
N GLY A 8 38.49 4.83 -15.32
CA GLY A 8 39.27 4.09 -16.30
C GLY A 8 39.37 4.82 -17.65
N GLN A 9 40.11 4.22 -18.58
CA GLN A 9 40.41 4.87 -19.87
C GLN A 9 39.16 4.93 -20.76
N PRO A 10 38.90 6.08 -21.44
CA PRO A 10 37.82 6.21 -22.39
C PRO A 10 37.91 5.15 -23.50
N VAL A 11 36.81 4.42 -23.74
CA VAL A 11 36.78 3.41 -24.80
C VAL A 11 36.17 4.00 -26.08
N PRO A 12 36.89 4.00 -27.22
CA PRO A 12 36.36 4.52 -28.49
C PRO A 12 35.02 3.88 -28.88
N GLY A 13 34.07 4.73 -29.28
CA GLY A 13 32.72 4.30 -29.67
C GLY A 13 31.88 3.74 -28.52
N SER A 14 32.20 4.07 -27.26
CA SER A 14 31.31 3.82 -26.12
C SER A 14 30.16 4.82 -26.10
N SER A 15 28.93 4.37 -25.84
CA SER A 15 27.76 5.24 -25.65
C SER A 15 27.62 5.77 -24.23
N ILE A 16 28.41 5.25 -23.27
CA ILE A 16 28.21 5.42 -21.83
C ILE A 16 28.10 6.88 -21.38
N GLU A 17 28.91 7.78 -21.94
CA GLU A 17 28.88 9.20 -21.59
C GLU A 17 27.58 9.87 -22.04
N GLY A 18 27.09 9.54 -23.24
CA GLY A 18 25.80 9.99 -23.76
C GLY A 18 24.63 9.40 -22.98
N ASP A 19 24.72 8.11 -22.63
CA ASP A 19 23.72 7.41 -21.83
C ASP A 19 23.57 8.05 -20.45
N LEU A 20 24.69 8.31 -19.74
CA LEU A 20 24.69 8.97 -18.43
C LEU A 20 24.13 10.40 -18.49
N ARG A 21 24.49 11.17 -19.51
CA ARG A 21 23.91 12.51 -19.72
C ARG A 21 22.42 12.45 -20.00
N SER A 22 21.95 11.46 -20.77
CA SER A 22 20.51 11.26 -21.04
C SER A 22 19.72 10.91 -19.78
N LEU A 23 20.38 10.33 -18.76
CA LEU A 23 19.83 10.08 -17.43
C LEU A 23 19.93 11.28 -16.49
N GLY A 24 20.48 12.41 -16.95
CA GLY A 24 20.56 13.67 -16.19
C GLY A 24 21.80 13.81 -15.31
N PHE A 25 22.86 13.02 -15.54
CA PHE A 25 24.13 13.18 -14.84
C PHE A 25 25.05 14.19 -15.53
N ASP A 26 25.71 15.03 -14.73
CA ASP A 26 26.98 15.65 -15.14
C ASP A 26 28.07 14.58 -15.13
N VAL A 27 28.88 14.48 -16.18
CA VAL A 27 29.84 13.38 -16.34
C VAL A 27 31.26 13.90 -16.17
N ARG A 28 32.01 13.30 -15.23
CA ARG A 28 33.41 13.62 -14.93
C ARG A 28 34.26 12.38 -15.13
N LEU A 29 35.44 12.53 -15.72
CA LEU A 29 36.39 11.44 -15.95
C LEU A 29 37.38 11.38 -14.79
N ALA A 30 37.73 10.17 -14.36
CA ALA A 30 38.72 9.92 -13.32
C ALA A 30 39.83 8.98 -13.80
N ASP A 31 41.09 9.39 -13.65
CA ASP A 31 42.28 8.63 -14.06
C ASP A 31 42.75 7.60 -13.00
N GLY A 32 41.82 7.14 -12.16
CA GLY A 32 42.08 6.14 -11.12
C GLY A 32 41.28 6.39 -9.85
N SER A 33 41.53 5.58 -8.84
CA SER A 33 40.76 5.58 -7.59
C SER A 33 41.04 6.82 -6.72
N ALA A 34 42.26 7.36 -6.72
CA ALA A 34 42.60 8.60 -6.01
C ALA A 34 41.90 9.83 -6.60
N ASP A 35 41.86 9.92 -7.94
CA ASP A 35 41.15 10.99 -8.65
C ASP A 35 39.63 10.84 -8.49
N THR A 36 39.12 9.61 -8.49
CA THR A 36 37.71 9.31 -8.18
C THR A 36 37.31 9.83 -6.79
N GLU A 37 38.17 9.66 -5.79
CA GLU A 37 37.94 10.16 -4.42
C GLU A 37 37.93 11.70 -4.38
N ALA A 38 38.89 12.35 -5.06
CA ALA A 38 38.95 13.80 -5.15
C ALA A 38 37.70 14.39 -5.83
N LEU A 39 37.26 13.78 -6.94
CA LEU A 39 36.04 14.19 -7.64
C LEU A 39 34.79 13.94 -6.79
N LEU A 40 34.70 12.81 -6.07
CA LEU A 40 33.60 12.53 -5.15
C LEU A 40 33.51 13.59 -4.05
N ALA A 41 34.64 13.99 -3.46
CA ALA A 41 34.71 15.02 -2.44
C ALA A 41 34.30 16.41 -2.96
N ALA A 42 34.54 16.70 -4.24
CA ALA A 42 34.15 17.96 -4.88
C ALA A 42 32.64 18.05 -5.20
N VAL A 43 31.90 16.95 -5.24
CA VAL A 43 30.45 16.98 -5.47
C VAL A 43 29.73 17.38 -4.16
N PRO A 44 28.80 18.35 -4.16
CA PRO A 44 28.07 18.75 -2.94
C PRO A 44 27.36 17.58 -2.26
N ALA A 45 27.45 17.45 -0.94
CA ALA A 45 26.97 16.27 -0.19
C ALA A 45 25.48 15.94 -0.38
N GLN A 46 24.66 16.93 -0.71
CA GLN A 46 23.23 16.79 -1.01
C GLN A 46 22.92 16.27 -2.43
N ASP A 47 23.93 16.17 -3.30
CA ASP A 47 23.77 15.65 -4.65
C ASP A 47 24.07 14.15 -4.71
N ARG A 48 23.31 13.43 -5.55
CA ARG A 48 23.57 12.03 -5.92
C ARG A 48 24.88 11.92 -6.68
N VAL A 49 25.65 10.86 -6.41
CA VAL A 49 26.84 10.50 -7.17
C VAL A 49 26.72 9.10 -7.75
N ALA A 50 27.29 8.87 -8.93
CA ALA A 50 27.52 7.54 -9.49
C ALA A 50 29.00 7.35 -9.80
N VAL A 51 29.50 6.12 -9.66
CA VAL A 51 30.83 5.67 -10.07
C VAL A 51 30.62 4.56 -11.09
N VAL A 52 31.13 4.74 -12.31
CA VAL A 52 30.82 3.88 -13.46
C VAL A 52 32.10 3.53 -14.21
N ASP A 53 32.33 2.27 -14.52
CA ASP A 53 33.49 1.84 -15.32
C ASP A 53 33.33 2.30 -16.78
N ALA A 54 34.35 2.96 -17.34
CA ALA A 54 34.34 3.45 -18.71
C ALA A 54 34.19 2.33 -19.77
N ARG A 55 34.51 1.08 -19.41
CA ARG A 55 34.35 -0.10 -20.26
C ARG A 55 32.93 -0.64 -20.28
N PHE A 56 32.03 -0.17 -19.42
CA PHE A 56 30.66 -0.67 -19.30
C PHE A 56 29.97 -0.83 -20.66
N VAL A 57 29.37 -2.01 -20.88
CA VAL A 57 28.50 -2.30 -22.01
C VAL A 57 27.19 -2.85 -21.47
N GLY A 58 26.09 -2.19 -21.79
CA GLY A 58 24.79 -2.60 -21.31
C GLY A 58 23.67 -1.73 -21.83
N HIS A 59 22.46 -2.03 -21.39
CA HIS A 59 21.27 -1.30 -21.76
C HIS A 59 21.16 0.01 -20.99
N LEU A 60 20.64 1.06 -21.64
CA LEU A 60 20.30 2.33 -20.98
C LEU A 60 19.30 2.11 -19.84
N HIS A 61 18.32 1.20 -20.00
CA HIS A 61 17.39 0.89 -18.92
C HIS A 61 18.08 0.21 -17.72
N ALA A 62 19.12 -0.60 -17.92
CA ALA A 62 19.89 -1.20 -16.82
C ALA A 62 20.58 -0.10 -15.99
N LEU A 63 21.25 0.85 -16.65
CA LEU A 63 21.81 2.03 -16.00
C LEU A 63 20.74 2.86 -15.28
N ARG A 64 19.57 3.03 -15.90
CA ARG A 64 18.43 3.73 -15.28
C ARG A 64 18.03 3.05 -13.96
N LEU A 65 17.84 1.73 -13.96
CA LEU A 65 17.49 0.96 -12.76
C LEU A 65 18.59 1.03 -11.69
N GLY A 66 19.86 0.86 -12.10
CA GLY A 66 21.00 0.85 -11.19
C GLY A 66 21.35 2.21 -10.59
N LEU A 67 21.10 3.31 -11.32
CA LEU A 67 21.67 4.63 -10.98
C LEU A 67 20.64 5.69 -10.58
N THR A 68 19.38 5.56 -11.00
CA THR A 68 18.40 6.65 -10.85
C THR A 68 17.25 6.36 -9.89
N ASP A 69 17.14 5.14 -9.36
CA ASP A 69 16.07 4.80 -8.42
C ASP A 69 16.19 5.66 -7.13
N PRO A 70 15.17 6.47 -6.79
CA PRO A 70 15.17 7.35 -5.62
C PRO A 70 14.91 6.61 -4.30
N ARG A 71 14.57 5.33 -4.33
CA ARG A 71 14.18 4.57 -3.12
C ARG A 71 15.35 4.07 -2.31
N PHE A 72 16.48 3.80 -2.98
CA PHE A 72 17.63 3.15 -2.36
C PHE A 72 18.77 4.14 -2.12
N PRO A 73 19.29 4.25 -0.88
CA PRO A 73 20.45 5.08 -0.58
C PRO A 73 21.71 4.69 -1.37
N LEU A 74 21.88 3.38 -1.60
CA LEU A 74 22.94 2.77 -2.38
C LEU A 74 22.33 1.75 -3.34
N ALA A 75 22.75 1.78 -4.61
CA ALA A 75 22.35 0.77 -5.59
C ALA A 75 23.49 0.49 -6.57
N ALA A 76 23.59 -0.76 -7.02
CA ALA A 76 24.65 -1.19 -7.92
C ALA A 76 24.15 -2.19 -8.97
N ILE A 77 24.77 -2.13 -10.14
CA ILE A 77 24.77 -3.14 -11.19
C ILE A 77 26.24 -3.43 -11.56
N PRO A 78 26.56 -4.50 -12.29
CA PRO A 78 27.96 -4.77 -12.67
C PRO A 78 28.61 -3.55 -13.32
N GLY A 79 29.72 -3.09 -12.76
CA GLY A 79 30.48 -1.93 -13.25
C GLY A 79 29.92 -0.55 -12.92
N ALA A 80 28.82 -0.44 -12.17
CA ALA A 80 28.22 0.85 -11.86
C ALA A 80 27.56 0.87 -10.48
N LEU A 81 27.88 1.89 -9.69
CA LEU A 81 27.40 2.12 -8.32
C LEU A 81 26.85 3.54 -8.21
N THR A 82 25.74 3.73 -7.50
CA THR A 82 25.24 5.07 -7.14
C THR A 82 25.06 5.21 -5.62
N ALA A 83 25.26 6.42 -5.14
CA ALA A 83 24.95 6.84 -3.78
C ALA A 83 24.09 8.11 -3.80
N GLN A 84 22.95 8.03 -3.12
CA GLN A 84 22.17 9.20 -2.69
C GLN A 84 22.82 9.85 -1.47
N PRO A 85 22.40 11.07 -1.07
CA PRO A 85 22.98 11.77 0.08
C PRO A 85 23.11 10.93 1.36
N ALA A 86 22.11 10.09 1.65
CA ALA A 86 22.13 9.18 2.79
C ALA A 86 23.20 8.08 2.69
N GLY A 87 23.52 7.61 1.48
CA GLY A 87 24.54 6.56 1.23
C GLY A 87 25.95 7.11 0.99
N ARG A 88 26.11 8.43 0.79
CA ARG A 88 27.42 9.03 0.48
C ARG A 88 28.51 8.80 1.54
N PRO A 89 28.22 8.87 2.86
CA PRO A 89 29.25 8.60 3.86
C PRO A 89 29.82 7.19 3.74
N ALA A 90 28.96 6.19 3.48
CA ALA A 90 29.38 4.80 3.27
C ALA A 90 30.24 4.66 2.01
N LEU A 91 29.79 5.23 0.88
CA LEU A 91 30.57 5.26 -0.37
C LEU A 91 31.97 5.88 -0.16
N THR A 92 32.03 7.02 0.53
CA THR A 92 33.30 7.73 0.76
C THR A 92 34.27 6.88 1.60
N ARG A 93 33.77 6.22 2.66
CA ARG A 93 34.58 5.30 3.48
C ARG A 93 35.09 4.11 2.67
N ALA A 94 34.22 3.50 1.86
CA ALA A 94 34.59 2.36 1.03
C ALA A 94 35.66 2.73 0.00
N LEU A 95 35.52 3.89 -0.65
CA LEU A 95 36.49 4.37 -1.64
C LEU A 95 37.86 4.74 -1.02
N ALA A 96 37.87 5.39 0.15
CA ALA A 96 39.12 5.69 0.86
C ALA A 96 39.89 4.43 1.28
N ARG A 97 39.18 3.35 1.64
CA ARG A 97 39.79 2.03 1.93
C ARG A 97 40.39 1.40 0.68
N GLU A 98 39.68 1.43 -0.44
CA GLU A 98 40.21 0.95 -1.73
C GLU A 98 41.50 1.67 -2.11
N ASN A 99 41.55 3.00 -1.93
CA ASN A 99 42.77 3.79 -2.17
C ASN A 99 43.92 3.41 -1.24
N SER A 100 43.64 3.14 0.03
CA SER A 100 44.64 2.74 1.01
C SER A 100 45.19 1.32 0.76
N ALA A 101 44.35 0.43 0.20
CA ALA A 101 44.73 -0.95 -0.13
C ALA A 101 45.50 -1.09 -1.46
N SER A 102 45.30 -0.16 -2.40
CA SER A 102 45.89 -0.18 -3.74
C SER A 102 47.40 0.13 -3.80
N GLY A 103 48.08 0.30 -2.65
CA GLY A 103 49.54 0.48 -2.55
C GLY A 103 50.37 -0.78 -2.85
N GLY A 104 49.76 -1.89 -3.25
CA GLY A 104 50.41 -3.13 -3.66
C GLY A 104 50.11 -3.49 -5.12
N THR A 105 51.16 -3.83 -5.87
CA THR A 105 51.16 -4.30 -7.26
C THR A 105 50.26 -5.52 -7.51
N ALA A 106 48.96 -5.30 -7.70
CA ALA A 106 48.05 -6.28 -8.30
C ALA A 106 47.49 -5.70 -9.61
N LEU A 107 47.66 -6.44 -10.71
CA LEU A 107 46.96 -6.20 -11.97
C LEU A 107 45.46 -6.42 -11.72
N VAL A 108 44.72 -5.37 -11.37
CA VAL A 108 43.31 -5.52 -10.98
C VAL A 108 42.43 -5.60 -12.24
N VAL A 109 41.95 -6.82 -12.52
CA VAL A 109 41.07 -7.14 -13.66
C VAL A 109 39.65 -6.57 -13.46
N ASP A 110 39.24 -6.37 -12.20
CA ASP A 110 37.88 -5.99 -11.82
C ASP A 110 37.65 -4.46 -11.84
N SER A 111 36.38 -4.03 -12.01
CA SER A 111 36.05 -2.60 -11.99
C SER A 111 36.20 -1.98 -10.60
N LEU A 112 36.54 -0.68 -10.52
CA LEU A 112 36.58 0.03 -9.24
C LEU A 112 35.20 0.03 -8.55
N ALA A 113 34.12 0.17 -9.33
CA ALA A 113 32.76 0.14 -8.81
C ALA A 113 32.45 -1.19 -8.10
N ASP A 114 32.79 -2.32 -8.71
CA ASP A 114 32.50 -3.65 -8.15
C ASP A 114 33.31 -3.96 -6.88
N ARG A 115 34.56 -3.47 -6.82
CA ARG A 115 35.37 -3.58 -5.60
C ARG A 115 34.80 -2.76 -4.45
N VAL A 116 34.42 -1.51 -4.72
CA VAL A 116 33.77 -0.64 -3.73
C VAL A 116 32.46 -1.27 -3.23
N VAL A 117 31.66 -1.85 -4.13
CA VAL A 117 30.43 -2.59 -3.76
C VAL A 117 30.75 -3.76 -2.82
N THR A 118 31.78 -4.55 -3.11
CA THR A 118 32.23 -5.65 -2.25
C THR A 118 32.61 -5.14 -0.85
N GLY A 119 33.31 -4.01 -0.78
CA GLY A 119 33.66 -3.36 0.48
C GLY A 119 32.46 -2.81 1.26
N LEU A 120 31.39 -2.40 0.57
CA LEU A 120 30.13 -1.95 1.17
C LEU A 120 29.33 -3.14 1.73
N ASP A 121 29.24 -4.25 1.00
CA ASP A 121 28.58 -5.46 1.50
C ASP A 121 29.29 -6.01 2.75
N ALA A 122 30.63 -5.97 2.77
CA ALA A 122 31.41 -6.39 3.93
C ALA A 122 31.14 -5.55 5.18
N ASP A 123 30.76 -4.28 4.99
CA ASP A 123 30.34 -3.37 6.07
C ASP A 123 28.87 -3.57 6.49
N GLY A 124 28.12 -4.43 5.78
CA GLY A 124 26.68 -4.59 5.97
C GLY A 124 25.86 -3.38 5.50
N GLU A 125 26.44 -2.50 4.67
CA GLU A 125 25.74 -1.39 4.04
C GLU A 125 24.85 -1.99 2.95
N GLY A 126 23.53 -2.03 3.16
CA GLY A 126 22.59 -2.74 2.29
C GLY A 126 22.49 -2.18 0.85
N VAL A 127 23.43 -2.56 -0.02
CA VAL A 127 23.46 -2.14 -1.44
C VAL A 127 22.35 -2.84 -2.21
N HIS A 128 21.41 -2.05 -2.75
CA HIS A 128 20.33 -2.56 -3.59
C HIS A 128 20.86 -3.02 -4.95
N ARG A 129 20.39 -4.18 -5.42
CA ARG A 129 20.73 -4.73 -6.74
C ARG A 129 19.43 -4.99 -7.51
N PRO A 130 19.13 -4.19 -8.55
CA PRO A 130 17.89 -4.37 -9.30
C PRO A 130 17.94 -5.68 -10.10
N GLU A 131 16.79 -6.36 -10.22
CA GLU A 131 16.66 -7.52 -11.10
C GLU A 131 16.67 -7.06 -12.58
N LEU A 132 17.73 -7.42 -13.31
CA LEU A 132 17.91 -7.00 -14.70
C LEU A 132 17.16 -7.89 -15.71
N GLY A 133 16.87 -9.14 -15.34
CA GLY A 133 16.19 -10.09 -16.22
C GLY A 133 16.97 -10.31 -17.52
N SER A 134 16.39 -9.91 -18.66
CA SER A 134 17.04 -10.00 -19.97
C SER A 134 17.94 -8.81 -20.31
N LEU A 135 18.01 -7.78 -19.47
CA LEU A 135 18.88 -6.63 -19.70
C LEU A 135 20.33 -7.01 -19.43
N VAL A 136 21.19 -6.67 -20.37
CA VAL A 136 22.66 -6.79 -20.28
C VAL A 136 23.24 -5.60 -19.50
N ALA A 137 24.14 -5.88 -18.57
CA ALA A 137 24.99 -4.90 -17.87
C ALA A 137 26.30 -5.60 -17.49
N GLU A 138 27.39 -5.28 -18.19
CA GLU A 138 28.67 -5.97 -18.06
C GLU A 138 29.86 -5.00 -18.18
N VAL A 139 31.01 -5.42 -17.66
CA VAL A 139 32.31 -4.74 -17.84
C VAL A 139 33.25 -5.70 -18.58
N PRO A 140 33.29 -5.67 -19.92
CA PRO A 140 34.10 -6.60 -20.70
C PRO A 140 35.60 -6.44 -20.43
N ALA A 141 36.30 -7.55 -20.22
CA ALA A 141 37.74 -7.57 -19.96
C ALA A 141 38.58 -7.42 -21.24
N ASP A 142 38.04 -7.84 -22.39
CA ASP A 142 38.74 -7.86 -23.68
C ASP A 142 37.83 -7.45 -24.87
N PRO A 143 38.39 -7.21 -26.07
CA PRO A 143 37.62 -6.81 -27.24
C PRO A 143 36.59 -7.85 -27.71
N GLN A 144 36.82 -9.14 -27.49
CA GLN A 144 35.91 -10.21 -27.90
C GLN A 144 34.68 -10.21 -27.00
N ALA A 145 34.88 -10.22 -25.68
CA ALA A 145 33.81 -10.08 -24.69
C ALA A 145 33.00 -8.79 -24.91
N ARG A 146 33.67 -7.70 -25.32
CA ARG A 146 32.99 -6.44 -25.64
C ARG A 146 32.07 -6.56 -26.86
N ASN A 147 32.50 -7.30 -27.88
CA ASN A 147 31.68 -7.54 -29.06
C ASN A 147 30.49 -8.45 -28.74
N GLU A 148 30.70 -9.49 -27.94
CA GLU A 148 29.64 -10.39 -27.45
C GLU A 148 28.60 -9.63 -26.62
N ALA A 149 29.03 -8.80 -25.66
CA ALA A 149 28.15 -7.95 -24.87
C ALA A 149 27.34 -6.97 -25.75
N ARG A 150 27.96 -6.40 -26.80
CA ARG A 150 27.25 -5.53 -27.77
C ARG A 150 26.21 -6.30 -28.58
N GLN A 151 26.50 -7.53 -29.00
CA GLN A 151 25.53 -8.39 -29.69
C GLN A 151 24.38 -8.79 -28.77
N ALA A 152 24.68 -9.08 -27.50
CA ALA A 152 23.67 -9.36 -26.48
C ALA A 152 22.74 -8.16 -26.27
N VAL A 153 23.29 -6.94 -26.16
CA VAL A 153 22.49 -5.70 -26.09
C VAL A 153 21.62 -5.54 -27.34
N ALA A 154 22.16 -5.75 -28.53
CA ALA A 154 21.40 -5.60 -29.78
C ALA A 154 20.27 -6.65 -29.94
N SER A 155 20.37 -7.80 -29.27
CA SER A 155 19.38 -8.88 -29.33
C SER A 155 18.13 -8.64 -28.48
N VAL A 156 18.15 -7.64 -27.58
CA VAL A 156 17.10 -7.36 -26.61
C VAL A 156 16.49 -5.99 -26.89
N ASP A 157 15.17 -5.92 -27.02
CA ASP A 157 14.46 -4.65 -27.14
C ASP A 157 14.31 -4.00 -25.75
N ASP A 158 15.20 -3.04 -25.46
CA ASP A 158 15.24 -2.27 -24.22
C ASP A 158 13.86 -1.69 -23.84
N GLU A 159 13.15 -1.15 -24.82
CA GLU A 159 11.88 -0.47 -24.61
C GLU A 159 10.75 -1.48 -24.36
N ALA A 160 10.77 -2.63 -25.03
CA ALA A 160 9.83 -3.71 -24.74
C ALA A 160 10.02 -4.26 -23.32
N VAL A 161 11.27 -4.42 -22.87
CA VAL A 161 11.58 -4.83 -21.50
C VAL A 161 11.09 -3.77 -20.51
N ARG A 162 11.35 -2.49 -20.76
CA ARG A 162 10.89 -1.38 -19.91
C ARG A 162 9.37 -1.30 -19.79
N LEU A 163 8.65 -1.51 -20.88
CA LEU A 163 7.18 -1.55 -20.87
C LEU A 163 6.63 -2.76 -20.11
N LYS A 164 7.34 -3.90 -20.16
CA LYS A 164 6.95 -5.12 -19.46
C LYS A 164 7.25 -5.03 -17.96
N SER A 165 8.43 -4.53 -17.58
CA SER A 165 8.83 -4.31 -16.17
C SER A 165 7.98 -3.23 -15.51
N ALA A 166 7.47 -2.29 -16.29
CA ALA A 166 6.50 -1.30 -15.83
C ALA A 166 5.14 -1.90 -15.46
N VAL A 167 4.82 -3.18 -15.69
CA VAL A 167 3.56 -3.82 -15.25
C VAL A 167 3.81 -4.65 -13.99
N LYS A 168 2.92 -4.58 -12.99
CA LYS A 168 3.06 -5.33 -11.74
C LYS A 168 2.92 -6.83 -12.00
N ALA A 169 3.87 -7.63 -11.54
CA ALA A 169 3.92 -9.08 -11.81
C ALA A 169 2.75 -9.88 -11.17
N ARG A 170 2.14 -9.33 -10.12
CA ARG A 170 1.12 -10.02 -9.29
C ARG A 170 -0.27 -9.38 -9.39
N ASP A 171 -0.59 -8.82 -10.54
CA ASP A 171 -1.93 -8.28 -10.79
C ASP A 171 -3.00 -9.39 -10.88
N GLY A 172 -4.25 -8.98 -10.65
CA GLY A 172 -5.44 -9.81 -10.89
C GLY A 172 -5.56 -10.21 -12.37
N PHE A 173 -6.38 -11.21 -12.63
CA PHE A 173 -6.72 -11.65 -13.99
C PHE A 173 -7.24 -10.49 -14.85
N PHE A 174 -8.22 -9.74 -14.34
CA PHE A 174 -8.84 -8.65 -15.09
C PHE A 174 -7.80 -7.58 -15.46
N THR A 175 -7.01 -7.12 -14.49
CA THR A 175 -5.95 -6.14 -14.74
C THR A 175 -4.92 -6.68 -15.73
N THR A 176 -4.44 -7.90 -15.55
CA THR A 176 -3.38 -8.49 -16.38
C THR A 176 -3.79 -8.63 -17.85
N PHE A 177 -5.01 -9.13 -18.12
CA PHE A 177 -5.43 -9.48 -19.47
C PHE A 177 -6.30 -8.44 -20.16
N LEU A 178 -6.99 -7.57 -19.40
CA LEU A 178 -7.95 -6.61 -19.96
C LEU A 178 -7.55 -5.14 -19.75
N ILE A 179 -6.51 -4.84 -18.98
CA ILE A 179 -6.05 -3.46 -18.72
C ILE A 179 -4.57 -3.27 -19.09
N SER A 180 -3.68 -4.06 -18.50
CA SER A 180 -2.22 -4.00 -18.68
C SER A 180 -1.72 -4.12 -20.12
N PRO A 181 -2.39 -4.82 -21.07
CA PRO A 181 -1.91 -4.91 -22.44
C PRO A 181 -1.81 -3.56 -23.16
N TYR A 182 -2.72 -2.61 -22.87
CA TYR A 182 -2.73 -1.29 -23.49
C TYR A 182 -2.37 -0.14 -22.55
N SER A 183 -2.69 -0.22 -21.26
CA SER A 183 -2.40 0.85 -20.28
C SER A 183 -0.90 1.20 -20.20
N ARG A 184 0.00 0.20 -20.34
CA ARG A 184 1.45 0.45 -20.36
C ARG A 184 1.90 1.37 -21.50
N TYR A 185 1.18 1.35 -22.63
CA TYR A 185 1.46 2.27 -23.74
C TYR A 185 0.88 3.66 -23.48
N ILE A 186 -0.21 3.77 -22.71
CA ILE A 186 -0.72 5.04 -22.18
C ILE A 186 0.31 5.63 -21.21
N ALA A 187 0.88 4.83 -20.30
CA ALA A 187 1.92 5.26 -19.38
C ALA A 187 3.13 5.83 -20.13
N ARG A 188 3.58 5.14 -21.19
CA ARG A 188 4.62 5.67 -22.08
C ARG A 188 4.21 6.98 -22.76
N TRP A 189 2.97 7.07 -23.26
CA TRP A 189 2.48 8.30 -23.87
C TRP A 189 2.50 9.46 -22.86
N CYS A 190 2.07 9.23 -21.62
CA CYS A 190 2.16 10.19 -20.53
C CYS A 190 3.62 10.61 -20.26
N ALA A 191 4.54 9.64 -20.17
CA ALA A 191 5.96 9.91 -19.96
C ALA A 191 6.56 10.80 -21.06
N ARG A 192 6.22 10.53 -22.33
CA ARG A 192 6.67 11.35 -23.49
C ARG A 192 6.08 12.76 -23.49
N ARG A 193 4.92 12.96 -22.85
CA ARG A 193 4.28 14.27 -22.69
C ARG A 193 4.72 15.00 -21.43
N GLY A 194 5.62 14.43 -20.63
CA GLY A 194 6.07 15.03 -19.37
C GLY A 194 4.98 15.06 -18.29
N LEU A 195 3.93 14.23 -18.41
CA LEU A 195 2.94 14.08 -17.35
C LEU A 195 3.54 13.30 -16.19
N THR A 196 3.20 13.72 -14.97
CA THR A 196 3.64 13.07 -13.73
C THR A 196 2.63 12.01 -13.27
N PRO A 197 3.07 10.98 -12.51
CA PRO A 197 2.15 10.00 -11.90
C PRO A 197 1.00 10.66 -11.14
N ASN A 198 1.31 11.64 -10.28
CA ASN A 198 0.30 12.32 -9.46
C ASN A 198 -0.78 13.04 -10.29
N GLN A 199 -0.43 13.58 -11.48
CA GLN A 199 -1.42 14.17 -12.39
C GLN A 199 -2.36 13.10 -12.95
N VAL A 200 -1.83 11.93 -13.30
CA VAL A 200 -2.64 10.80 -13.80
C VAL A 200 -3.52 10.23 -12.70
N THR A 201 -3.00 10.07 -11.48
CA THR A 201 -3.76 9.66 -10.29
C THR A 201 -4.91 10.62 -9.98
N THR A 202 -4.65 11.94 -10.10
CA THR A 202 -5.69 12.98 -9.92
C THR A 202 -6.75 12.90 -11.01
N ALA A 203 -6.35 12.69 -12.28
CA ALA A 203 -7.29 12.50 -13.38
C ALA A 203 -8.17 11.27 -13.15
N SER A 204 -7.58 10.16 -12.68
CA SER A 204 -8.30 8.94 -12.29
C SER A 204 -9.37 9.22 -11.24
N LEU A 205 -9.03 9.97 -10.18
CA LEU A 205 -9.98 10.37 -9.14
C LEU A 205 -11.13 11.21 -9.71
N ILE A 206 -10.82 12.24 -10.50
CA ILE A 206 -11.84 13.11 -11.12
C ILE A 206 -12.80 12.27 -11.97
N THR A 207 -12.27 11.35 -12.78
CA THR A 207 -13.11 10.45 -13.60
C THR A 207 -14.02 9.58 -12.73
N ALA A 208 -13.53 9.03 -11.60
CA ALA A 208 -14.37 8.25 -10.68
C ALA A 208 -15.45 9.09 -9.99
N LEU A 209 -15.16 10.34 -9.61
CA LEU A 209 -16.14 11.24 -9.02
C LEU A 209 -17.24 11.60 -10.03
N ILE A 210 -16.88 11.80 -11.30
CA ILE A 210 -17.87 11.96 -12.39
C ILE A 210 -18.68 10.68 -12.54
N ALA A 211 -18.05 9.49 -12.50
CA ALA A 211 -18.75 8.21 -12.54
C ALA A 211 -19.77 8.05 -11.40
N ALA A 212 -19.37 8.39 -10.17
CA ALA A 212 -20.25 8.42 -9.01
C ALA A 212 -21.41 9.43 -9.18
N GLY A 213 -21.13 10.61 -9.75
CA GLY A 213 -22.16 11.60 -10.09
C GLY A 213 -23.15 11.08 -11.13
N CYS A 214 -22.68 10.37 -12.17
CA CYS A 214 -23.52 9.70 -13.15
C CYS A 214 -24.41 8.63 -12.49
N ALA A 215 -23.86 7.81 -11.59
CA ALA A 215 -24.62 6.83 -10.82
C ALA A 215 -25.70 7.51 -9.96
N ALA A 216 -25.37 8.64 -9.33
CA ALA A 216 -26.27 9.42 -8.48
C ALA A 216 -27.46 10.04 -9.23
N THR A 217 -27.47 10.05 -10.57
CA THR A 217 -28.64 10.49 -11.34
C THR A 217 -29.82 9.54 -11.22
N GLY A 218 -29.59 8.25 -10.90
CA GLY A 218 -30.64 7.24 -10.78
C GLY A 218 -31.28 6.82 -12.10
N THR A 219 -30.76 7.28 -13.25
CA THR A 219 -31.28 6.92 -14.57
C THR A 219 -30.47 5.79 -15.19
N ARG A 220 -31.08 5.04 -16.12
CA ARG A 220 -30.37 3.95 -16.80
C ARG A 220 -29.16 4.44 -17.60
N GLY A 221 -29.29 5.56 -18.31
CA GLY A 221 -28.17 6.20 -19.01
C GLY A 221 -27.05 6.61 -18.04
N GLY A 222 -27.42 7.16 -16.88
CA GLY A 222 -26.47 7.49 -15.81
C GLY A 222 -25.70 6.28 -15.28
N PHE A 223 -26.36 5.15 -15.05
CA PHE A 223 -25.69 3.93 -14.61
C PHE A 223 -24.76 3.33 -15.67
N VAL A 224 -25.15 3.37 -16.95
CA VAL A 224 -24.27 2.93 -18.05
C VAL A 224 -23.03 3.82 -18.13
N ALA A 225 -23.22 5.14 -18.08
CA ALA A 225 -22.10 6.09 -18.07
C ALA A 225 -21.19 5.88 -16.85
N ALA A 226 -21.77 5.65 -15.66
CA ALA A 226 -21.02 5.36 -14.44
C ALA A 226 -20.14 4.11 -14.61
N GLY A 227 -20.67 3.01 -15.13
CA GLY A 227 -19.89 1.79 -15.36
C GLY A 227 -18.73 1.98 -16.33
N VAL A 228 -18.95 2.68 -17.45
CA VAL A 228 -17.89 2.98 -18.43
C VAL A 228 -16.82 3.88 -17.83
N LEU A 229 -17.21 4.96 -17.16
CA LEU A 229 -16.28 5.90 -16.53
C LEU A 229 -15.51 5.25 -15.37
N LEU A 230 -16.11 4.28 -14.69
CA LEU A 230 -15.43 3.52 -13.64
C LEU A 230 -14.27 2.70 -14.19
N ILE A 231 -14.48 2.01 -15.31
CA ILE A 231 -13.39 1.29 -15.98
C ILE A 231 -12.35 2.26 -16.52
N ALA A 232 -12.77 3.40 -17.09
CA ALA A 232 -11.83 4.43 -17.56
C ALA A 232 -10.97 4.98 -16.41
N SER A 233 -11.57 5.25 -15.25
CA SER A 233 -10.84 5.63 -14.03
C SER A 233 -9.84 4.53 -13.62
N PHE A 234 -10.27 3.26 -13.60
CA PHE A 234 -9.38 2.14 -13.27
C PHE A 234 -8.22 1.94 -14.27
N VAL A 235 -8.41 2.26 -15.55
CA VAL A 235 -7.32 2.27 -16.54
C VAL A 235 -6.30 3.36 -16.19
N LEU A 236 -6.75 4.57 -15.85
CA LEU A 236 -5.87 5.67 -15.46
C LEU A 236 -5.12 5.36 -14.16
N ASP A 237 -5.80 4.72 -13.23
CA ASP A 237 -5.23 4.20 -11.98
C ASP A 237 -4.07 3.22 -12.25
N CYS A 238 -4.30 2.21 -13.08
CA CYS A 238 -3.20 1.31 -13.47
C CYS A 238 -2.06 2.04 -14.20
N THR A 239 -2.41 3.08 -14.97
CA THR A 239 -1.48 3.87 -15.78
C THR A 239 -0.54 4.72 -14.90
N ASP A 240 -1.00 5.27 -13.78
CA ASP A 240 -0.15 6.10 -12.92
C ASP A 240 1.00 5.31 -12.28
N GLY A 241 0.73 4.10 -11.78
CA GLY A 241 1.72 3.23 -11.18
C GLY A 241 2.65 2.66 -12.24
N GLN A 242 2.11 2.35 -13.44
CA GLN A 242 2.93 1.99 -14.59
C GLN A 242 3.84 3.14 -15.03
N LEU A 243 3.36 4.39 -15.00
CA LEU A 243 4.15 5.58 -15.31
C LEU A 243 5.24 5.82 -14.26
N ALA A 244 4.92 5.67 -12.98
CA ALA A 244 5.90 5.78 -11.90
C ALA A 244 7.03 4.74 -12.06
N ARG A 245 6.69 3.48 -12.37
CA ARG A 245 7.68 2.42 -12.63
C ARG A 245 8.45 2.64 -13.94
N TYR A 246 7.75 2.99 -15.01
CA TYR A 246 8.35 3.24 -16.32
C TYR A 246 9.36 4.39 -16.27
N SER A 247 9.07 5.46 -15.54
CA SER A 247 9.91 6.67 -15.44
C SER A 247 10.79 6.70 -14.18
N LEU A 248 10.73 5.70 -13.30
CA LEU A 248 11.31 5.68 -11.95
C LEU A 248 10.98 6.95 -11.12
N GLN A 249 9.79 7.53 -11.34
CA GLN A 249 9.29 8.69 -10.61
C GLN A 249 8.49 8.23 -9.38
N TYR A 250 9.20 7.65 -8.41
CA TYR A 250 8.61 7.22 -7.16
C TYR A 250 8.59 8.37 -6.14
N SER A 251 7.50 8.49 -5.39
CA SER A 251 7.41 9.43 -4.27
C SER A 251 6.50 8.90 -3.17
N THR A 252 6.77 9.36 -1.95
CA THR A 252 5.97 9.08 -0.73
C THR A 252 4.57 9.63 -0.86
N LEU A 253 4.50 10.90 -1.23
CA LEU A 253 3.26 11.62 -1.47
C LEU A 253 2.45 10.93 -2.56
N GLY A 254 3.08 10.48 -3.65
CA GLY A 254 2.40 9.77 -4.73
C GLY A 254 1.80 8.44 -4.26
N ALA A 255 2.54 7.63 -3.50
CA ALA A 255 2.04 6.38 -2.95
C ALA A 255 0.87 6.59 -1.96
N TRP A 256 0.94 7.63 -1.13
CA TRP A 256 -0.16 8.00 -0.23
C TRP A 256 -1.38 8.55 -0.99
N LEU A 257 -1.18 9.37 -2.02
CA LEU A 257 -2.26 9.90 -2.85
C LEU A 257 -3.00 8.77 -3.56
N ASP A 258 -2.27 7.84 -4.17
CA ASP A 258 -2.83 6.65 -4.82
C ASP A 258 -3.71 5.83 -3.86
N ALA A 259 -3.11 5.44 -2.73
CA ALA A 259 -3.79 4.74 -1.64
C ALA A 259 -5.05 5.45 -1.12
N THR A 260 -4.97 6.76 -0.91
CA THR A 260 -6.08 7.58 -0.41
C THR A 260 -7.18 7.70 -1.46
N PHE A 261 -6.81 8.00 -2.70
CA PHE A 261 -7.76 8.22 -3.78
C PHE A 261 -8.51 6.93 -4.10
N ASP A 262 -7.89 5.77 -4.00
CA ASP A 262 -8.58 4.48 -4.11
C ASP A 262 -9.73 4.30 -3.13
N ARG A 263 -9.56 4.74 -1.88
CA ARG A 263 -10.65 4.72 -0.88
C ARG A 263 -11.72 5.73 -1.22
N ILE A 264 -11.34 6.94 -1.62
CA ILE A 264 -12.29 7.98 -2.02
C ILE A 264 -13.12 7.53 -3.23
N LYS A 265 -12.49 6.97 -4.26
CA LYS A 265 -13.16 6.43 -5.47
C LYS A 265 -14.20 5.38 -5.08
N GLU A 266 -13.82 4.42 -4.24
CA GLU A 266 -14.69 3.34 -3.79
C GLU A 266 -15.92 3.88 -3.03
N TYR A 267 -15.68 4.73 -2.02
CA TYR A 267 -16.74 5.26 -1.16
C TYR A 267 -17.66 6.22 -1.91
N ALA A 268 -17.10 7.08 -2.78
CA ALA A 268 -17.87 7.97 -3.62
C ALA A 268 -18.76 7.17 -4.58
N TYR A 269 -18.25 6.11 -5.19
CA TYR A 269 -19.04 5.28 -6.11
C TYR A 269 -20.19 4.55 -5.39
N TYR A 270 -19.94 4.02 -4.18
CA TYR A 270 -21.01 3.40 -3.37
C TYR A 270 -22.08 4.42 -2.95
N ALA A 271 -21.67 5.60 -2.52
CA ALA A 271 -22.58 6.69 -2.20
C ALA A 271 -23.38 7.14 -3.44
N GLY A 272 -22.73 7.23 -4.61
CA GLY A 272 -23.38 7.56 -5.88
C GLY A 272 -24.46 6.55 -6.27
N LEU A 273 -24.17 5.25 -6.14
CA LEU A 273 -25.17 4.19 -6.35
C LEU A 273 -26.33 4.28 -5.37
N ALA A 274 -26.07 4.52 -4.08
CA ALA A 274 -27.11 4.63 -3.06
C ALA A 274 -28.00 5.86 -3.27
N LEU A 275 -27.41 7.01 -3.60
CA LEU A 275 -28.13 8.23 -3.98
C LEU A 275 -28.98 8.02 -5.24
N GLY A 276 -28.42 7.35 -6.26
CA GLY A 276 -29.12 7.04 -7.49
C GLY A 276 -30.33 6.13 -7.27
N ALA A 277 -30.19 5.10 -6.43
CA ALA A 277 -31.27 4.20 -6.05
C ALA A 277 -32.42 4.95 -5.36
N ALA A 278 -32.09 5.83 -4.40
CA ALA A 278 -33.08 6.63 -3.67
C ALA A 278 -33.83 7.64 -4.56
N ARG A 279 -33.25 8.05 -5.71
CA ARG A 279 -33.85 9.00 -6.66
C ARG A 279 -34.63 8.34 -7.79
N GLY A 280 -34.31 7.09 -8.14
CA GLY A 280 -34.79 6.39 -9.35
C GLY A 280 -36.26 5.97 -9.39
N GLY A 281 -37.13 6.55 -8.57
CA GLY A 281 -38.60 6.37 -8.63
C GLY A 281 -39.16 5.17 -7.85
N GLY A 282 -38.33 4.23 -7.42
CA GLY A 282 -38.68 3.24 -6.39
C GLY A 282 -38.11 3.65 -5.04
N SER A 283 -38.79 3.40 -3.93
CA SER A 283 -38.27 3.57 -2.56
C SER A 283 -37.17 2.55 -2.23
N ASP A 284 -36.25 2.30 -3.16
CA ASP A 284 -35.18 1.32 -3.09
C ASP A 284 -34.00 1.90 -2.30
N ASP A 285 -34.17 2.03 -0.98
CA ASP A 285 -33.09 2.43 -0.10
C ASP A 285 -32.05 1.30 0.03
N VAL A 286 -30.84 1.58 -0.43
CA VAL A 286 -29.68 0.67 -0.41
C VAL A 286 -28.52 1.23 0.41
N TRP A 287 -28.72 2.30 1.20
CA TRP A 287 -27.65 2.87 2.03
C TRP A 287 -27.10 1.88 3.05
N ALA A 288 -27.95 1.03 3.63
CA ALA A 288 -27.51 -0.04 4.52
C ALA A 288 -26.63 -1.07 3.79
N LEU A 289 -26.91 -1.36 2.52
CA LEU A 289 -26.08 -2.26 1.70
C LEU A 289 -24.75 -1.58 1.32
N ALA A 290 -24.77 -0.30 0.95
CA ALA A 290 -23.58 0.47 0.65
C ALA A 290 -22.63 0.54 1.86
N LEU A 291 -23.18 0.84 3.04
CA LEU A 291 -22.44 0.84 4.30
C LEU A 291 -21.96 -0.57 4.66
N GLY A 292 -22.80 -1.59 4.54
CA GLY A 292 -22.41 -2.99 4.76
C GLY A 292 -21.25 -3.44 3.86
N ALA A 293 -21.25 -3.04 2.58
CA ALA A 293 -20.16 -3.32 1.65
C ALA A 293 -18.85 -2.64 2.06
N MET A 294 -18.91 -1.36 2.46
CA MET A 294 -17.74 -0.62 2.98
C MET A 294 -17.16 -1.28 4.23
N ILE A 295 -18.02 -1.68 5.17
CA ILE A 295 -17.61 -2.34 6.42
C ILE A 295 -16.91 -3.65 6.11
N LEU A 296 -17.52 -4.49 5.29
CA LEU A 296 -16.97 -5.78 4.91
C LEU A 296 -15.61 -5.63 4.21
N GLN A 297 -15.50 -4.70 3.27
CA GLN A 297 -14.25 -4.43 2.55
C GLN A 297 -13.16 -3.92 3.50
N THR A 298 -13.52 -3.02 4.42
CA THR A 298 -12.57 -2.45 5.39
C THR A 298 -12.09 -3.51 6.37
N CYS A 299 -12.99 -4.32 6.94
CA CYS A 299 -12.62 -5.43 7.81
C CYS A 299 -11.69 -6.43 7.09
N ARG A 300 -11.99 -6.76 5.83
CA ARG A 300 -11.16 -7.64 5.00
C ARG A 300 -9.75 -7.07 4.80
N HIS A 301 -9.63 -5.81 4.41
CA HIS A 301 -8.32 -5.18 4.26
C HIS A 301 -7.55 -5.14 5.58
N VAL A 302 -8.21 -4.83 6.70
CA VAL A 302 -7.56 -4.82 8.03
C VAL A 302 -7.11 -6.23 8.43
N VAL A 303 -7.84 -7.28 8.07
CA VAL A 303 -7.38 -8.68 8.20
C VAL A 303 -6.11 -8.93 7.37
N ASP A 304 -6.09 -8.46 6.11
CA ASP A 304 -4.90 -8.55 5.24
C ASP A 304 -3.68 -7.89 5.89
N PHE A 305 -3.83 -6.62 6.29
CA PHE A 305 -2.74 -5.84 6.88
C PHE A 305 -2.27 -6.40 8.22
N SER A 306 -3.19 -6.70 9.13
CA SER A 306 -2.84 -7.18 10.47
C SER A 306 -2.12 -8.52 10.41
N PHE A 307 -2.53 -9.43 9.52
CA PHE A 307 -1.85 -10.72 9.36
C PHE A 307 -0.45 -10.56 8.76
N ASN A 308 -0.30 -9.72 7.73
CA ASN A 308 1.00 -9.54 7.07
C ASN A 308 1.99 -8.83 8.00
N GLU A 309 1.57 -7.76 8.70
CA GLU A 309 2.40 -7.06 9.68
C GLU A 309 2.80 -7.97 10.85
N ALA A 310 1.87 -8.80 11.33
CA ALA A 310 2.15 -9.76 12.40
C ALA A 310 3.21 -10.81 12.02
N ASN A 311 3.49 -11.00 10.73
CA ASN A 311 4.45 -11.97 10.21
C ASN A 311 5.62 -11.33 9.45
N HIS A 312 5.72 -9.99 9.38
CA HIS A 312 6.70 -9.28 8.58
C HIS A 312 8.15 -9.72 8.88
N ASP A 313 8.49 -9.86 10.16
CA ASP A 313 9.82 -10.27 10.62
C ASP A 313 9.87 -11.71 11.15
N ALA A 314 8.84 -12.51 10.85
CA ALA A 314 8.75 -13.86 11.38
C ALA A 314 9.70 -14.81 10.63
N THR A 315 10.72 -15.33 11.31
CA THR A 315 11.56 -16.42 10.79
C THR A 315 10.70 -17.68 10.64
N ALA A 316 10.37 -18.05 9.40
CA ALA A 316 9.49 -19.19 9.11
C ALA A 316 10.28 -20.51 9.02
N ASN A 317 9.75 -21.56 9.65
CA ASN A 317 10.08 -22.94 9.29
C ASN A 317 9.14 -23.40 8.15
N THR A 318 9.64 -24.28 7.28
CA THR A 318 8.89 -24.87 6.16
C THR A 318 7.59 -25.53 6.66
N SER A 319 6.45 -25.25 6.01
CA SER A 319 5.14 -25.79 6.38
C SER A 319 4.52 -26.64 5.27
N PRO A 320 3.74 -27.70 5.60
CA PRO A 320 3.07 -28.56 4.62
C PRO A 320 2.13 -27.80 3.66
N THR A 321 1.58 -26.68 4.12
CA THR A 321 0.73 -25.77 3.33
C THR A 321 1.49 -25.04 2.22
N ALA A 322 2.78 -24.74 2.42
CA ALA A 322 3.62 -24.14 1.38
C ALA A 322 3.87 -25.15 0.25
N ALA A 323 4.20 -26.40 0.61
CA ALA A 323 4.39 -27.48 -0.37
C ALA A 323 3.12 -27.79 -1.19
N LEU A 324 1.92 -27.64 -0.60
CA LEU A 324 0.66 -27.78 -1.34
C LEU A 324 0.42 -26.60 -2.29
N SER A 325 0.77 -25.37 -1.88
CA SER A 325 0.70 -24.19 -2.76
C SER A 325 1.61 -24.37 -3.96
N ASP A 326 2.88 -24.75 -3.74
CA ASP A 326 3.86 -24.96 -4.81
C ASP A 326 3.40 -26.04 -5.81
N LYS A 327 2.77 -27.11 -5.31
CA LYS A 327 2.22 -28.18 -6.15
C LYS A 327 1.02 -27.72 -6.98
N LEU A 328 0.15 -26.86 -6.44
CA LEU A 328 -0.97 -26.29 -7.18
C LEU A 328 -0.49 -25.24 -8.21
N ASP A 329 0.53 -24.46 -7.86
CA ASP A 329 1.07 -23.41 -8.72
C ASP A 329 1.78 -23.98 -9.97
N SER A 330 2.12 -25.28 -9.96
CA SER A 330 2.55 -26.02 -11.14
C SER A 330 1.48 -26.15 -12.24
N VAL A 331 0.21 -25.89 -11.93
CA VAL A 331 -0.91 -25.92 -12.88
C VAL A 331 -1.39 -24.49 -13.16
N GLY A 332 -0.93 -23.89 -14.26
CA GLY A 332 -1.02 -22.45 -14.52
C GLY A 332 -2.43 -21.82 -14.49
N TRP A 333 -3.51 -22.56 -14.82
CA TRP A 333 -4.87 -22.01 -14.74
C TRP A 333 -5.38 -21.88 -13.29
N THR A 334 -4.90 -22.73 -12.37
CA THR A 334 -5.32 -22.70 -10.96
C THR A 334 -4.81 -21.45 -10.24
N VAL A 335 -3.68 -20.89 -10.68
CA VAL A 335 -3.14 -19.62 -10.19
C VAL A 335 -4.13 -18.48 -10.44
N TRP A 336 -4.70 -18.41 -11.64
CA TRP A 336 -5.66 -17.37 -12.00
C TRP A 336 -6.97 -17.51 -11.26
N VAL A 337 -7.49 -18.73 -11.13
CA VAL A 337 -8.69 -18.98 -10.32
C VAL A 337 -8.48 -18.57 -8.87
N ARG A 338 -7.34 -18.93 -8.27
CA ARG A 338 -7.01 -18.52 -6.89
C ARG A 338 -6.91 -17.00 -6.76
N ARG A 339 -6.30 -16.31 -7.72
CA ARG A 339 -6.24 -14.84 -7.75
C ARG A 339 -7.64 -14.22 -7.87
N MET A 340 -8.51 -14.76 -8.71
CA MET A 340 -9.88 -14.25 -8.90
C MET A 340 -10.79 -14.51 -7.68
N ILE A 341 -10.66 -15.65 -7.01
CA ILE A 341 -11.46 -16.01 -5.82
C ILE A 341 -11.31 -14.97 -4.71
N VAL A 342 -10.12 -14.35 -4.62
CA VAL A 342 -9.81 -13.32 -3.63
C VAL A 342 -10.48 -11.98 -4.00
N LEU A 343 -11.18 -11.89 -5.13
CA LEU A 343 -11.86 -10.72 -5.67
C LEU A 343 -10.97 -9.45 -5.60
N PRO A 344 -9.83 -9.45 -6.33
CA PRO A 344 -8.92 -8.30 -6.35
C PRO A 344 -9.59 -7.05 -6.90
N ILE A 345 -8.89 -5.93 -6.77
CA ILE A 345 -9.37 -4.59 -7.15
C ILE A 345 -9.92 -4.59 -8.59
N GLY A 346 -9.19 -5.14 -9.56
CA GLY A 346 -9.62 -5.17 -10.96
C GLY A 346 -10.90 -5.96 -11.22
N GLU A 347 -11.00 -7.19 -10.70
CA GLU A 347 -12.19 -8.04 -10.80
C GLU A 347 -13.40 -7.39 -10.13
N ARG A 348 -13.17 -6.76 -8.97
CA ARG A 348 -14.22 -6.07 -8.23
C ARG A 348 -14.75 -4.85 -8.98
N TRP A 349 -13.86 -3.99 -9.50
CA TRP A 349 -14.27 -2.85 -10.32
C TRP A 349 -14.99 -3.28 -11.59
N ALA A 350 -14.51 -4.34 -12.26
CA ALA A 350 -15.17 -4.91 -13.42
C ALA A 350 -16.59 -5.39 -13.10
N MET A 351 -16.74 -6.17 -12.03
CA MET A 351 -18.05 -6.64 -11.56
C MET A 351 -18.97 -5.47 -11.22
N ILE A 352 -18.51 -4.48 -10.46
CA ILE A 352 -19.29 -3.30 -10.08
C ILE A 352 -19.71 -2.52 -11.33
N ALA A 353 -18.79 -2.25 -12.26
CA ALA A 353 -19.06 -1.49 -13.48
C ALA A 353 -20.10 -2.18 -14.35
N VAL A 354 -19.93 -3.48 -14.62
CA VAL A 354 -20.84 -4.26 -15.45
C VAL A 354 -22.20 -4.37 -14.79
N LEU A 355 -22.28 -4.72 -13.50
CA LEU A 355 -23.56 -4.83 -12.81
C LEU A 355 -24.26 -3.50 -12.64
N THR A 356 -23.54 -2.40 -12.41
CA THR A 356 -24.12 -1.05 -12.40
C THR A 356 -24.78 -0.76 -13.75
N ALA A 357 -24.04 -0.98 -14.84
CA ALA A 357 -24.53 -0.70 -16.19
C ALA A 357 -25.62 -1.67 -16.66
N ALA A 358 -25.65 -2.91 -16.15
CA ALA A 358 -26.55 -3.98 -16.61
C ALA A 358 -27.76 -4.21 -15.69
N THR A 359 -27.71 -3.83 -14.42
CA THR A 359 -28.72 -4.23 -13.41
C THR A 359 -29.14 -3.04 -12.53
N THR A 360 -29.47 -3.28 -11.26
CA THR A 360 -29.86 -2.26 -10.27
C THR A 360 -28.76 -2.08 -9.21
N PRO A 361 -28.72 -0.92 -8.51
CA PRO A 361 -27.80 -0.72 -7.39
C PRO A 361 -27.91 -1.82 -6.32
N ARG A 362 -29.13 -2.27 -5.98
CA ARG A 362 -29.36 -3.36 -5.03
C ARG A 362 -28.69 -4.66 -5.44
N ILE A 363 -28.86 -5.09 -6.69
CA ILE A 363 -28.21 -6.32 -7.21
C ILE A 363 -26.69 -6.16 -7.19
N THR A 364 -26.19 -5.00 -7.59
CA THR A 364 -24.75 -4.68 -7.56
C THR A 364 -24.18 -4.83 -6.16
N PHE A 365 -24.85 -4.29 -5.14
CA PHE A 365 -24.41 -4.44 -3.75
C PHE A 365 -24.56 -5.86 -3.21
N TYR A 366 -25.62 -6.60 -3.55
CA TYR A 366 -25.72 -8.00 -3.13
C TYR A 366 -24.60 -8.86 -3.71
N ALA A 367 -24.30 -8.71 -4.99
CA ALA A 367 -23.19 -9.41 -5.64
C ALA A 367 -21.85 -9.03 -5.00
N LEU A 368 -21.64 -7.73 -4.74
CA LEU A 368 -20.44 -7.23 -4.09
C LEU A 368 -20.27 -7.80 -2.67
N ILE A 369 -21.31 -7.73 -1.84
CA ILE A 369 -21.27 -8.23 -0.46
C ILE A 369 -21.04 -9.75 -0.47
N ALA A 370 -21.76 -10.50 -1.30
CA ALA A 370 -21.59 -11.96 -1.40
C ALA A 370 -20.17 -12.34 -1.84
N GLY A 371 -19.66 -11.70 -2.89
CA GLY A 371 -18.30 -11.92 -3.40
C GLY A 371 -17.22 -11.55 -2.36
N CYS A 372 -17.32 -10.38 -1.74
CA CYS A 372 -16.39 -9.96 -0.70
C CYS A 372 -16.47 -10.84 0.55
N ALA A 373 -17.65 -11.32 0.93
CA ALA A 373 -17.83 -12.18 2.10
C ALA A 373 -17.20 -13.57 1.86
N PHE A 374 -17.42 -14.13 0.67
CA PHE A 374 -16.76 -15.36 0.26
C PHE A 374 -15.23 -15.20 0.27
N ALA A 375 -14.72 -14.15 -0.37
CA ALA A 375 -13.30 -13.87 -0.45
C ALA A 375 -12.68 -13.62 0.94
N ALA A 376 -13.37 -12.89 1.83
CA ALA A 376 -12.94 -12.64 3.21
C ALA A 376 -12.90 -13.94 4.03
N THR A 377 -13.92 -14.80 3.89
CA THR A 377 -13.96 -16.09 4.58
C THR A 377 -12.83 -17.00 4.11
N TYR A 378 -12.62 -17.12 2.80
CA TYR A 378 -11.56 -17.92 2.19
C TYR A 378 -10.17 -17.51 2.67
N THR A 379 -9.85 -16.20 2.58
CA THR A 379 -8.54 -15.66 2.96
C THR A 379 -8.31 -15.73 4.48
N THR A 380 -9.31 -15.38 5.28
CA THR A 380 -9.21 -15.41 6.74
C THR A 380 -9.05 -16.84 7.26
N ALA A 381 -9.83 -17.79 6.75
CA ALA A 381 -9.70 -19.21 7.13
C ALA A 381 -8.31 -19.76 6.83
N GLY A 382 -7.77 -19.47 5.63
CA GLY A 382 -6.41 -19.84 5.26
C GLY A 382 -5.35 -19.24 6.18
N ARG A 383 -5.52 -17.98 6.61
CA ARG A 383 -4.60 -17.30 7.55
C ARG A 383 -4.71 -17.79 8.98
N VAL A 384 -5.91 -18.09 9.47
CA VAL A 384 -6.11 -18.74 10.78
C VAL A 384 -5.42 -20.09 10.78
N LEU A 385 -5.63 -20.90 9.73
CA LEU A 385 -4.94 -22.19 9.59
C LEU A 385 -3.42 -22.02 9.59
N ARG A 386 -2.88 -21.09 8.79
CA ARG A 386 -1.43 -20.76 8.79
C ARG A 386 -0.92 -20.31 10.15
N SER A 387 -1.70 -19.53 10.89
CA SER A 387 -1.34 -18.99 12.20
C SER A 387 -1.28 -20.05 13.29
N VAL A 388 -2.22 -21.00 13.29
CA VAL A 388 -2.27 -22.07 14.30
C VAL A 388 -1.27 -23.18 13.97
N THR A 389 -0.95 -23.38 12.69
CA THR A 389 0.00 -24.41 12.25
C THR A 389 1.46 -23.96 12.28
N ARG A 390 1.76 -22.67 12.05
CA ARG A 390 3.13 -22.12 12.19
C ARG A 390 3.41 -21.71 13.63
N LYS A 391 4.48 -22.27 14.21
CA LYS A 391 5.08 -21.78 15.48
C LYS A 391 5.98 -20.57 15.23
N ALA A 392 5.45 -19.52 14.60
CA ALA A 392 6.19 -18.28 14.39
C ALA A 392 6.25 -17.47 15.69
N ARG A 393 7.44 -17.01 16.07
CA ARG A 393 7.61 -16.08 17.19
C ARG A 393 7.53 -14.66 16.66
N ARG A 394 6.56 -13.88 17.15
CA ARG A 394 6.38 -12.47 16.75
C ARG A 394 7.32 -11.53 17.49
N THR A 395 7.81 -10.53 16.77
CA THR A 395 8.69 -9.48 17.28
C THR A 395 7.93 -8.46 18.12
N ASP A 396 8.64 -7.67 18.94
CA ASP A 396 8.05 -6.54 19.67
C ASP A 396 7.51 -5.46 18.71
N ARG A 397 8.20 -5.24 17.58
CA ARG A 397 7.74 -4.36 16.51
C ARG A 397 6.37 -4.79 15.99
N ALA A 398 6.20 -6.07 15.63
CA ALA A 398 4.93 -6.59 15.13
C ALA A 398 3.80 -6.46 16.17
N ALA A 399 4.10 -6.71 17.45
CA ALA A 399 3.13 -6.55 18.54
C ALA A 399 2.73 -5.08 18.74
N GLN A 400 3.67 -4.14 18.60
CA GLN A 400 3.39 -2.70 18.66
C GLN A 400 2.54 -2.25 17.47
N ALA A 401 2.88 -2.66 16.25
CA ALA A 401 2.11 -2.34 15.06
C ALA A 401 0.67 -2.86 15.15
N LEU A 402 0.47 -4.09 15.66
CA LEU A 402 -0.88 -4.60 15.94
C LEU A 402 -1.61 -3.77 17.00
N ALA A 403 -0.93 -3.35 18.06
CA ALA A 403 -1.52 -2.50 19.09
C ALA A 403 -1.95 -1.14 18.52
N ASP A 404 -1.14 -0.54 17.65
CA ASP A 404 -1.47 0.72 16.97
C ASP A 404 -2.68 0.56 16.04
N LEU A 405 -2.77 -0.57 15.31
CA LEU A 405 -3.93 -0.90 14.46
C LEU A 405 -5.23 -1.11 15.24
N THR A 406 -5.18 -1.37 16.56
CA THR A 406 -6.39 -1.48 17.39
C THR A 406 -7.13 -0.16 17.56
N ASP A 407 -6.46 0.99 17.39
CA ASP A 407 -7.05 2.33 17.63
C ASP A 407 -7.71 2.45 19.02
N SER A 408 -7.07 1.86 20.04
CA SER A 408 -7.59 1.84 21.41
C SER A 408 -7.54 3.25 22.02
N GLY A 409 -8.69 3.74 22.47
CA GLY A 409 -8.87 5.06 23.04
C GLY A 409 -8.54 5.17 24.54
N PRO A 410 -8.83 6.33 25.15
CA PRO A 410 -8.46 6.61 26.53
C PRO A 410 -9.21 5.75 27.55
N LEU A 411 -10.43 5.29 27.24
CA LEU A 411 -11.22 4.47 28.15
C LEU A 411 -10.62 3.07 28.29
N ALA A 412 -10.35 2.40 27.17
CA ALA A 412 -9.72 1.09 27.19
C ALA A 412 -8.30 1.15 27.76
N GLN A 413 -7.50 2.15 27.35
CA GLN A 413 -6.14 2.34 27.89
C GLN A 413 -6.14 2.63 29.39
N GLY A 414 -7.13 3.39 29.90
CA GLY A 414 -7.29 3.66 31.33
C GLY A 414 -7.54 2.39 32.12
N VAL A 415 -8.53 1.60 31.72
CA VAL A 415 -8.92 0.34 32.38
C VAL A 415 -7.82 -0.71 32.26
N ALA A 416 -7.15 -0.82 31.11
CA ALA A 416 -6.09 -1.79 30.87
C ALA A 416 -4.91 -1.66 31.86
N ARG A 417 -4.62 -0.44 32.35
CA ARG A 417 -3.59 -0.20 33.38
C ARG A 417 -3.94 -0.85 34.72
N VAL A 418 -5.23 -0.95 35.04
CA VAL A 418 -5.74 -1.51 36.30
C VAL A 418 -5.89 -3.03 36.22
N VAL A 419 -6.26 -3.56 35.06
CA VAL A 419 -6.57 -4.99 34.83
C VAL A 419 -5.31 -5.86 34.61
N ARG A 420 -4.13 -5.25 34.52
CA ARG A 420 -2.86 -5.86 34.06
C ARG A 420 -2.30 -7.08 34.81
N GLY A 421 -3.03 -7.70 35.74
CA GLY A 421 -2.50 -8.69 36.69
C GLY A 421 -3.27 -10.00 36.92
N LYS A 422 -4.33 -10.36 36.18
CA LYS A 422 -5.10 -11.58 36.50
C LYS A 422 -5.56 -12.37 35.25
N GLY A 423 -4.97 -13.54 35.00
CA GLY A 423 -5.52 -14.54 34.07
C GLY A 423 -4.60 -15.01 32.93
N GLY A 424 -4.90 -16.20 32.39
CA GLY A 424 -4.43 -16.65 31.09
C GLY A 424 -5.31 -16.04 30.01
N HIS A 425 -4.74 -15.31 29.05
CA HIS A 425 -5.51 -14.51 28.11
C HIS A 425 -5.55 -15.11 26.71
N LEU A 426 -6.70 -14.97 26.09
CA LEU A 426 -6.91 -15.04 24.66
C LEU A 426 -7.44 -13.66 24.23
N ALA A 427 -6.55 -12.70 23.97
CA ALA A 427 -6.91 -11.36 23.50
C ALA A 427 -7.99 -11.34 22.39
N PRO A 428 -7.91 -12.20 21.34
CA PRO A 428 -8.97 -12.27 20.33
C PRO A 428 -10.31 -12.77 20.87
N LEU A 429 -10.33 -13.59 21.93
CA LEU A 429 -11.58 -14.03 22.57
C LEU A 429 -12.26 -12.89 23.32
N SER A 430 -11.51 -12.13 24.13
CA SER A 430 -12.05 -10.95 24.82
C SER A 430 -12.59 -9.93 23.81
N ALA A 431 -11.83 -9.65 22.74
CA ALA A 431 -12.29 -8.79 21.65
C ALA A 431 -13.58 -9.33 21.00
N ALA A 432 -13.63 -10.62 20.66
CA ALA A 432 -14.81 -11.24 20.04
C ALA A 432 -16.04 -11.19 20.95
N VAL A 433 -15.90 -11.49 22.25
CA VAL A 433 -17.00 -11.40 23.22
C VAL A 433 -17.52 -9.97 23.31
N GLY A 434 -16.64 -8.98 23.43
CA GLY A 434 -17.03 -7.58 23.44
C GLY A 434 -17.82 -7.17 22.18
N VAL A 435 -17.31 -7.54 21.00
CA VAL A 435 -17.96 -7.27 19.71
C VAL A 435 -19.34 -7.91 19.66
N VAL A 436 -19.46 -9.18 20.04
CA VAL A 436 -20.75 -9.89 20.06
C VAL A 436 -21.74 -9.18 20.99
N LEU A 437 -21.31 -8.76 22.19
CA LEU A 437 -22.19 -8.06 23.14
C LEU A 437 -22.73 -6.75 22.58
N VAL A 438 -21.88 -5.88 22.03
CA VAL A 438 -22.32 -4.57 21.54
C VAL A 438 -23.12 -4.67 20.25
N VAL A 439 -22.73 -5.55 19.33
CA VAL A 439 -23.44 -5.75 18.05
C VAL A 439 -24.78 -6.43 18.27
N ALA A 440 -24.82 -7.54 19.04
CA ALA A 440 -26.07 -8.21 19.38
C ALA A 440 -26.97 -7.30 20.23
N GLY A 441 -26.39 -6.51 21.14
CA GLY A 441 -27.15 -5.55 21.93
C GLY A 441 -27.81 -4.46 21.08
N SER A 442 -27.04 -3.88 20.16
CA SER A 442 -27.57 -2.93 19.17
C SER A 442 -28.66 -3.57 18.31
N TRP A 443 -28.48 -4.83 17.91
CA TRP A 443 -29.46 -5.57 17.12
C TRP A 443 -30.74 -5.88 17.89
N LEU A 444 -30.65 -6.27 19.15
CA LEU A 444 -31.82 -6.66 19.95
C LEU A 444 -32.58 -5.44 20.47
N TRP A 445 -31.87 -4.44 21.01
CA TRP A 445 -32.48 -3.32 21.73
C TRP A 445 -32.47 -1.99 20.97
N GLY A 446 -31.71 -1.87 19.87
CA GLY A 446 -31.69 -0.65 19.07
C GLY A 446 -31.15 0.57 19.84
N PRO A 447 -31.64 1.78 19.52
CA PRO A 447 -31.28 3.01 20.23
C PRO A 447 -31.85 3.02 21.66
N GLY A 448 -31.06 2.57 22.65
CA GLY A 448 -31.54 2.47 24.03
C GLY A 448 -30.46 2.17 25.05
N TRP A 449 -30.80 2.31 26.33
CA TRP A 449 -29.86 2.20 27.46
C TRP A 449 -29.24 0.82 27.64
N TRP A 450 -29.92 -0.25 27.22
CA TRP A 450 -29.33 -1.59 27.18
C TRP A 450 -28.15 -1.68 26.21
N THR A 451 -28.25 -1.00 25.06
CA THR A 451 -27.14 -0.89 24.10
C THR A 451 -25.98 -0.08 24.67
N VAL A 452 -26.26 0.98 25.43
CA VAL A 452 -25.23 1.74 26.16
C VAL A 452 -24.50 0.86 27.18
N LEU A 453 -25.24 0.03 27.93
CA LEU A 453 -24.65 -0.93 28.86
C LEU A 453 -23.73 -1.94 28.13
N MET A 454 -24.17 -2.47 26.98
CA MET A 454 -23.34 -3.36 26.16
C MET A 454 -22.12 -2.67 25.58
N ALA A 455 -22.23 -1.40 25.19
CA ALA A 455 -21.07 -0.59 24.77
C ALA A 455 -20.10 -0.36 25.93
N GLY A 456 -20.59 -0.19 27.16
CA GLY A 456 -19.76 -0.18 28.37
C GLY A 456 -19.03 -1.51 28.59
N ALA A 457 -19.72 -2.64 28.43
CA ALA A 457 -19.09 -3.97 28.48
C ALA A 457 -18.04 -4.15 27.37
N TYR A 458 -18.29 -3.61 26.18
CA TYR A 458 -17.34 -3.59 25.07
C TYR A 458 -16.06 -2.82 25.40
N VAL A 459 -16.15 -1.69 26.11
CA VAL A 459 -14.97 -0.94 26.61
C VAL A 459 -14.13 -1.82 27.53
N LEU A 460 -14.76 -2.55 28.47
CA LEU A 460 -14.06 -3.44 29.41
C LEU A 460 -13.38 -4.61 28.69
N ALA A 461 -14.09 -5.25 27.75
CA ALA A 461 -13.56 -6.34 26.94
C ALA A 461 -12.41 -5.88 26.03
N SER A 462 -12.51 -4.67 25.47
CA SER A 462 -11.45 -4.04 24.69
C SER A 462 -10.21 -3.79 25.54
N ALA A 463 -10.38 -3.26 26.76
CA ALA A 463 -9.30 -3.02 27.71
C ALA A 463 -8.56 -4.31 28.10
N GLU A 464 -9.31 -5.40 28.33
CA GLU A 464 -8.72 -6.70 28.62
C GLU A 464 -7.89 -7.21 27.43
N ALA A 465 -8.45 -7.13 26.22
CA ALA A 465 -7.81 -7.61 24.99
C ALA A 465 -6.46 -6.91 24.71
N VAL A 466 -6.33 -5.63 25.05
CA VAL A 466 -5.09 -4.84 24.83
C VAL A 466 -4.23 -4.66 26.08
N SER A 467 -4.54 -5.35 27.17
CA SER A 467 -3.81 -5.24 28.45
C SER A 467 -2.38 -5.76 28.39
N ARG A 468 -2.07 -6.63 27.41
CA ARG A 468 -0.77 -7.27 27.18
C ARG A 468 -0.33 -7.10 25.71
N PRO A 469 0.98 -7.18 25.41
CA PRO A 469 1.47 -7.15 24.03
C PRO A 469 0.86 -8.28 23.17
N LEU A 470 0.39 -7.92 21.98
CA LEU A 470 -0.32 -8.80 21.04
C LEU A 470 0.63 -9.76 20.30
N LYS A 471 1.16 -10.76 21.02
CA LYS A 471 2.16 -11.73 20.53
C LYS A 471 1.59 -13.12 20.23
N GLY A 472 0.36 -13.42 20.65
CA GLY A 472 -0.31 -14.71 20.47
C GLY A 472 -0.63 -15.00 19.01
N ALA A 473 -0.70 -16.28 18.63
CA ALA A 473 -0.84 -16.72 17.24
C ALA A 473 -2.06 -16.12 16.51
N LEU A 474 -3.14 -15.80 17.23
CA LEU A 474 -4.36 -15.23 16.66
C LEU A 474 -4.59 -13.75 17.02
N ASP A 475 -3.64 -13.10 17.68
CA ASP A 475 -3.81 -11.73 18.15
C ASP A 475 -3.93 -10.70 17.01
N TRP A 476 -3.50 -11.04 15.79
CA TRP A 476 -3.75 -10.24 14.59
C TRP A 476 -5.24 -10.11 14.22
N LEU A 477 -6.12 -10.93 14.82
CA LEU A 477 -7.57 -10.80 14.68
C LEU A 477 -8.16 -9.67 15.55
N VAL A 478 -7.41 -9.15 16.54
CA VAL A 478 -7.93 -8.12 17.44
C VAL A 478 -8.30 -6.82 16.70
N PRO A 479 -7.42 -6.22 15.86
CA PRO A 479 -7.79 -5.04 15.09
C PRO A 479 -9.05 -5.22 14.22
N PRO A 480 -9.18 -6.24 13.35
CA PRO A 480 -10.38 -6.38 12.51
C PRO A 480 -11.64 -6.68 13.31
N LEU A 481 -11.55 -7.37 14.46
CA LEU A 481 -12.70 -7.56 15.36
C LEU A 481 -13.21 -6.21 15.88
N PHE A 482 -12.31 -5.32 16.32
CA PHE A 482 -12.73 -3.98 16.78
C PHE A 482 -13.35 -3.14 15.66
N ARG A 483 -12.85 -3.24 14.43
CA ARG A 483 -13.51 -2.58 13.27
C ARG A 483 -14.91 -3.09 13.04
N ALA A 484 -15.10 -4.41 13.10
CA ALA A 484 -16.42 -5.02 12.95
C ALA A 484 -17.37 -4.55 14.08
N GLY A 485 -16.90 -4.54 15.33
CA GLY A 485 -17.70 -4.09 16.48
C GLY A 485 -18.13 -2.63 16.36
N GLU A 486 -17.19 -1.73 16.08
CA GLU A 486 -17.46 -0.30 15.92
C GLU A 486 -18.43 -0.04 14.76
N TYR A 487 -18.12 -0.55 13.56
CA TYR A 487 -18.86 -0.19 12.37
C TYR A 487 -20.23 -0.85 12.28
N LEU A 488 -20.36 -2.12 12.70
CA LEU A 488 -21.67 -2.78 12.74
C LEU A 488 -22.59 -2.12 13.77
N THR A 489 -22.05 -1.67 14.91
CA THR A 489 -22.84 -0.90 15.88
C THR A 489 -23.39 0.39 15.28
N VAL A 490 -22.55 1.17 14.58
CA VAL A 490 -22.97 2.39 13.89
C VAL A 490 -24.03 2.09 12.83
N LEU A 491 -23.82 1.08 11.98
CA LEU A 491 -24.78 0.65 10.96
C LEU A 491 -26.12 0.26 11.57
N ILE A 492 -26.13 -0.58 12.60
CA ILE A 492 -27.36 -1.11 13.20
C ILE A 492 -28.15 0.01 13.89
N LEU A 493 -27.48 0.88 14.64
CA LEU A 493 -28.14 2.00 15.32
C LEU A 493 -28.72 3.01 14.33
N ALA A 494 -28.00 3.32 13.25
CA ALA A 494 -28.50 4.17 12.19
C ALA A 494 -29.72 3.54 11.49
N ALA A 495 -29.64 2.26 11.11
CA ALA A 495 -30.74 1.54 10.47
C ALA A 495 -31.99 1.45 11.36
N LYS A 496 -31.81 1.30 12.68
CA LYS A 496 -32.90 1.20 13.66
C LYS A 496 -33.41 2.54 14.19
N SER A 497 -32.79 3.67 13.81
CA SER A 497 -33.22 5.00 14.23
C SER A 497 -34.54 5.44 13.61
N GLY A 498 -34.92 4.86 12.46
CA GLY A 498 -36.17 5.18 11.77
C GLY A 498 -36.18 6.52 11.03
N VAL A 499 -35.03 7.18 10.85
CA VAL A 499 -34.89 8.40 10.05
C VAL A 499 -34.01 8.18 8.81
N ASN A 500 -34.45 8.66 7.65
CA ASN A 500 -33.82 8.37 6.36
C ASN A 500 -32.38 8.89 6.25
N GLY A 501 -32.04 10.01 6.90
CA GLY A 501 -30.69 10.58 6.81
C GLY A 501 -29.66 9.95 7.75
N ALA A 502 -30.08 9.09 8.69
CA ALA A 502 -29.15 8.45 9.63
C ALA A 502 -28.17 7.50 8.94
N LEU A 503 -28.61 6.72 7.95
CA LEU A 503 -27.72 5.80 7.21
C LEU A 503 -26.67 6.53 6.35
N PRO A 504 -27.01 7.57 5.57
CA PRO A 504 -26.03 8.45 4.95
C PRO A 504 -25.05 9.08 5.94
N ALA A 505 -25.53 9.57 7.10
CA ALA A 505 -24.68 10.16 8.12
C ALA A 505 -23.71 9.12 8.73
N ALA A 506 -24.21 7.92 9.02
CA ALA A 506 -23.41 6.78 9.46
C ALA A 506 -22.38 6.35 8.41
N PHE A 507 -22.74 6.37 7.12
CA PHE A 507 -21.80 6.12 6.02
C PHE A 507 -20.66 7.13 6.02
N GLY A 508 -20.96 8.43 6.19
CA GLY A 508 -19.94 9.47 6.32
C GLY A 508 -19.02 9.26 7.53
N LEU A 509 -19.59 8.90 8.68
CA LEU A 509 -18.81 8.61 9.89
C LEU A 509 -17.87 7.42 9.70
N VAL A 510 -18.40 6.30 9.22
CA VAL A 510 -17.60 5.08 8.99
C VAL A 510 -16.56 5.32 7.90
N ALA A 511 -16.85 6.09 6.85
CA ALA A 511 -15.86 6.46 5.84
C ALA A 511 -14.69 7.27 6.44
N ALA A 512 -14.98 8.25 7.30
CA ALA A 512 -13.97 9.07 7.96
C ALA A 512 -13.09 8.25 8.91
N VAL A 513 -13.72 7.36 9.70
CA VAL A 513 -13.01 6.48 10.64
C VAL A 513 -12.22 5.40 9.88
N ALA A 514 -12.76 4.84 8.80
CA ALA A 514 -12.06 3.88 7.96
C ALA A 514 -10.82 4.52 7.33
N TYR A 515 -10.93 5.76 6.86
CA TYR A 515 -9.78 6.52 6.35
C TYR A 515 -8.67 6.65 7.40
N HIS A 516 -8.98 7.01 8.65
CA HIS A 516 -8.02 7.04 9.76
C HIS A 516 -7.27 5.70 9.92
N HIS A 517 -7.98 4.58 9.80
CA HIS A 517 -7.36 3.27 9.90
C HIS A 517 -6.49 2.91 8.69
N TYR A 518 -6.90 3.29 7.47
CA TYR A 518 -6.02 3.13 6.30
C TYR A 518 -4.78 4.00 6.43
N ASP A 519 -4.91 5.26 6.84
CA ASP A 519 -3.77 6.15 7.08
C ASP A 519 -2.77 5.53 8.08
N THR A 520 -3.28 4.96 9.18
CA THR A 520 -2.49 4.20 10.15
C THR A 520 -1.73 3.04 9.49
N VAL A 521 -2.41 2.22 8.69
CA VAL A 521 -1.79 1.11 7.95
C VAL A 521 -0.66 1.60 7.04
N TYR A 522 -0.91 2.64 6.25
CA TYR A 522 0.08 3.13 5.27
C TYR A 522 1.32 3.72 5.94
N ARG A 523 1.17 4.39 7.10
CA ARG A 523 2.32 4.87 7.87
C ARG A 523 3.14 3.74 8.47
N ILE A 524 2.49 2.71 9.03
CA ILE A 524 3.17 1.54 9.58
C ILE A 524 3.95 0.80 8.48
N ARG A 525 3.31 0.53 7.33
CA ARG A 525 3.98 -0.08 6.16
C ARG A 525 5.15 0.75 5.65
N GLY A 526 5.05 2.06 5.79
CA GLY A 526 6.13 2.98 5.44
C GLY A 526 7.31 3.02 6.39
N ASN A 527 7.28 2.27 7.50
CA ASN A 527 8.22 2.47 8.62
C ASN A 527 8.17 3.88 9.21
N ALA A 528 7.04 4.58 9.06
CA ALA A 528 6.84 5.94 9.53
C ALA A 528 6.26 6.01 10.95
N GLY A 529 5.90 4.86 11.53
CA GLY A 529 5.24 4.75 12.82
C GLY A 529 3.71 4.92 12.73
N ALA A 530 3.04 4.96 13.88
CA ALA A 530 1.60 5.18 13.97
C ALA A 530 1.25 6.67 14.04
N PRO A 531 -0.02 7.06 13.78
CA PRO A 531 -0.48 8.41 14.03
C PRO A 531 -0.26 8.83 15.49
N PRO A 532 -0.11 10.14 15.75
CA PRO A 532 0.23 10.61 17.08
C PRO A 532 -0.88 10.29 18.09
N ALA A 533 -0.49 9.89 19.30
CA ALA A 533 -1.46 9.44 20.32
C ALA A 533 -2.54 10.47 20.70
N TRP A 534 -2.27 11.77 20.51
CA TRP A 534 -3.29 12.81 20.71
C TRP A 534 -4.44 12.69 19.71
N LEU A 535 -4.18 12.25 18.48
CA LEU A 535 -5.21 12.08 17.44
C LEU A 535 -6.21 11.02 17.88
N VAL A 536 -5.73 9.82 18.22
CA VAL A 536 -6.56 8.70 18.72
C VAL A 536 -7.38 9.12 19.93
N ARG A 537 -6.78 9.87 20.87
CA ARG A 537 -7.50 10.40 22.05
C ARG A 537 -8.57 11.43 21.68
N ALA A 538 -8.27 12.35 20.78
CA ALA A 538 -9.20 13.39 20.34
C ALA A 538 -10.41 12.79 19.60
N VAL A 539 -10.18 11.76 18.78
CA VAL A 539 -11.26 11.02 18.11
C VAL A 539 -11.83 9.89 18.97
N GLY A 540 -11.47 9.79 20.26
CA GLY A 540 -12.05 8.85 21.23
C GLY A 540 -11.64 7.38 21.13
N GLY A 541 -10.83 7.00 20.14
CA GLY A 541 -10.54 5.60 19.80
C GLY A 541 -11.80 4.78 19.47
N GLN A 542 -11.59 3.51 19.15
CA GLN A 542 -12.67 2.63 18.68
C GLN A 542 -13.76 2.42 19.74
N GLU A 543 -13.39 2.26 21.01
CA GLU A 543 -14.36 2.00 22.07
C GLU A 543 -15.08 3.28 22.53
N GLY A 544 -14.39 4.41 22.56
CA GLY A 544 -14.98 5.69 22.95
C GLY A 544 -15.97 6.20 21.90
N ARG A 545 -15.67 6.06 20.60
CA ARG A 545 -16.64 6.38 19.54
C ARG A 545 -17.83 5.44 19.56
N THR A 546 -17.62 4.15 19.74
CA THR A 546 -18.72 3.17 19.84
C THR A 546 -19.66 3.50 21.00
N LEU A 547 -19.10 3.80 22.18
CA LEU A 547 -19.88 4.21 23.36
C LEU A 547 -20.60 5.55 23.13
N LEU A 548 -19.91 6.54 22.55
CA LEU A 548 -20.50 7.85 22.25
C LEU A 548 -21.70 7.70 21.30
N VAL A 549 -21.56 6.93 20.22
CA VAL A 549 -22.67 6.69 19.28
C VAL A 549 -23.83 5.98 19.96
N ALA A 550 -23.57 4.97 20.80
CA ALA A 550 -24.62 4.29 21.56
C ALA A 550 -25.36 5.24 22.54
N VAL A 551 -24.62 6.10 23.23
CA VAL A 551 -25.16 7.11 24.15
C VAL A 551 -26.00 8.14 23.40
N LEU A 552 -25.49 8.68 22.28
CA LEU A 552 -26.22 9.63 21.45
C LEU A 552 -27.51 9.01 20.90
N ALA A 553 -27.45 7.74 20.46
CA ALA A 553 -28.62 7.02 19.96
C ALA A 553 -29.69 6.82 21.06
N ALA A 554 -29.29 6.58 22.30
CA ALA A 554 -30.21 6.39 23.43
C ALA A 554 -30.78 7.71 23.98
N LEU A 555 -30.02 8.81 23.89
CA LEU A 555 -30.38 10.11 24.47
C LEU A 555 -31.18 11.00 23.52
N LEU A 556 -30.87 10.97 22.23
CA LEU A 556 -31.41 11.91 21.25
C LEU A 556 -32.64 11.35 20.53
N THR A 557 -33.51 12.25 20.07
CA THR A 557 -34.54 11.88 19.09
C THR A 557 -33.91 11.47 17.76
N ALA A 558 -34.60 10.67 16.94
CA ALA A 558 -34.03 10.19 15.67
C ALA A 558 -33.47 11.31 14.76
N PRO A 559 -34.15 12.45 14.53
CA PRO A 559 -33.59 13.55 13.74
C PRO A 559 -32.36 14.21 14.39
N GLN A 560 -32.35 14.33 15.72
CA GLN A 560 -31.18 14.85 16.44
C GLN A 560 -30.01 13.88 16.36
N PHE A 561 -30.26 12.57 16.38
CA PHE A 561 -29.25 11.53 16.22
C PHE A 561 -28.62 11.56 14.82
N GLU A 562 -29.40 11.76 13.76
CA GLU A 562 -28.88 12.01 12.40
C GLU A 562 -27.93 13.21 12.35
N VAL A 563 -28.33 14.34 12.94
CA VAL A 563 -27.48 15.54 13.02
C VAL A 563 -26.21 15.25 13.81
N ALA A 564 -26.32 14.54 14.94
CA ALA A 564 -25.18 14.19 15.76
C ALA A 564 -24.19 13.27 15.03
N LEU A 565 -24.67 12.28 14.29
CA LEU A 565 -23.83 11.43 13.42
C LEU A 565 -23.13 12.26 12.35
N THR A 566 -23.83 13.20 11.72
CA THR A 566 -23.27 14.08 10.69
C THR A 566 -22.18 14.98 11.28
N VAL A 567 -22.43 15.60 12.43
CA VAL A 567 -21.45 16.44 13.14
C VAL A 567 -20.23 15.61 13.53
N LEU A 568 -20.43 14.40 14.06
CA LEU A 568 -19.33 13.50 14.42
C LEU A 568 -18.51 13.09 13.19
N ALA A 569 -19.18 12.75 12.07
CA ALA A 569 -18.52 12.40 10.82
C ALA A 569 -17.63 13.54 10.33
N VAL A 570 -18.16 14.76 10.28
CA VAL A 570 -17.41 15.96 9.85
C VAL A 570 -16.26 16.26 10.81
N ALA A 571 -16.50 16.21 12.12
CA ALA A 571 -15.46 16.47 13.12
C ALA A 571 -14.30 15.46 13.03
N VAL A 572 -14.61 14.16 12.94
CA VAL A 572 -13.59 13.11 12.78
C VAL A 572 -12.85 13.28 11.45
N ALA A 573 -13.58 13.49 10.35
CA ALA A 573 -12.98 13.69 9.03
C ALA A 573 -12.02 14.87 9.02
N LEU A 574 -12.41 16.03 9.58
CA LEU A 574 -11.57 17.22 9.63
C LEU A 574 -10.29 16.99 10.44
N VAL A 575 -10.40 16.43 11.65
CA VAL A 575 -9.22 16.23 12.51
C VAL A 575 -8.25 15.21 11.90
N VAL A 576 -8.77 14.10 11.36
CA VAL A 576 -7.97 13.03 10.74
C VAL A 576 -7.34 13.51 9.43
N LEU A 577 -8.11 14.12 8.53
CA LEU A 577 -7.60 14.58 7.23
C LEU A 577 -6.56 15.69 7.42
N VAL A 578 -6.78 16.63 8.33
CA VAL A 578 -5.80 17.70 8.59
C VAL A 578 -4.49 17.11 9.10
N GLU A 579 -4.53 16.15 10.04
CA GLU A 579 -3.30 15.52 10.53
C GLU A 579 -2.61 14.67 9.46
N SER A 580 -3.37 13.87 8.70
CA SER A 580 -2.83 13.08 7.59
C SER A 580 -2.17 13.94 6.51
N ILE A 581 -2.86 14.98 6.04
CA ILE A 581 -2.28 15.92 5.06
C ILE A 581 -1.01 16.56 5.63
N ARG A 582 -1.03 17.00 6.90
CA ARG A 582 0.15 17.62 7.53
C ARG A 582 1.34 16.66 7.53
N PHE A 583 1.10 15.39 7.85
CA PHE A 583 2.14 14.37 7.89
C PHE A 583 2.73 14.10 6.51
N TRP A 584 1.89 13.74 5.54
CA TRP A 584 2.33 13.30 4.21
C TRP A 584 2.86 14.42 3.32
N VAL A 585 2.44 15.67 3.56
CA VAL A 585 2.99 16.85 2.88
C VAL A 585 4.28 17.36 3.54
N SER A 586 4.49 17.08 4.83
CA SER A 586 5.75 17.43 5.50
C SER A 586 6.90 16.51 5.07
N ALA A 587 8.14 17.02 5.10
CA ALA A 587 9.36 16.30 4.69
C ALA A 587 9.73 15.06 5.56
N GLY A 588 8.83 14.62 6.45
CA GLY A 588 9.03 13.50 7.37
C GLY A 588 8.46 12.15 6.89
N ALA A 589 7.75 12.09 5.76
CA ALA A 589 7.20 10.83 5.26
C ALA A 589 8.28 9.96 4.58
N PRO A 590 8.50 8.71 5.01
CA PRO A 590 9.41 7.75 4.37
C PRO A 590 8.78 7.09 3.13
N ALA A 591 9.61 6.77 2.13
CA ALA A 591 9.27 6.16 0.84
C ALA A 591 8.57 4.79 1.00
N VAL A 592 7.23 4.77 0.96
CA VAL A 592 6.43 3.53 0.97
C VAL A 592 6.12 3.13 -0.46
N HIS A 593 6.52 1.92 -0.86
CA HIS A 593 6.21 1.40 -2.20
C HIS A 593 5.64 -0.02 -2.11
N ASP A 594 4.43 -0.20 -2.65
CA ASP A 594 3.76 -1.50 -2.71
C ASP A 594 4.32 -2.32 -3.88
N GLU A 595 5.38 -3.07 -3.62
CA GLU A 595 5.95 -4.05 -4.56
C GLU A 595 5.20 -5.40 -4.55
N GLY A 596 3.92 -5.43 -4.17
CA GLY A 596 3.09 -6.63 -4.25
C GLY A 596 3.49 -7.70 -3.24
N GLU A 597 2.94 -7.59 -2.04
CA GLU A 597 3.10 -8.63 -1.01
C GLU A 597 2.66 -10.02 -1.53
N PRO A 598 3.32 -11.11 -1.09
CA PRO A 598 2.88 -12.47 -1.35
C PRO A 598 1.54 -12.79 -0.67
N ALA A 599 0.70 -13.57 -1.34
CA ALA A 599 -0.60 -14.06 -0.83
C ALA A 599 -0.46 -15.07 0.33
#